data_AF-A0AAW8W8S1-F1
#
_entry.id   AF-A0AAW8W8S1-F1
#
_cell.length_a   1.000
_cell.length_b   1.000
_cell.length_c   1.000
_cell.angle_alpha   90.00
_cell.angle_beta   90.00
_cell.angle_gamma   90.00
#
_symmetry.space_group_name_H-M   'P 1'
#
loop_
_entity.id
_entity.type
_entity.pdbx_description
1 polymer ?
#
loop_
_entity_poly.entity_id
_entity_poly.type
_entity_poly.pdbx_seq_one_letter_code
_entity_poly.pdbx_strand_id
1 'polypeptide(L)'
;MDRKLYEHYKKNQFWLWTSIETYAIAIVFIIQVNFFDLKPPAHTVLGFLDDPVSIFLIAVIGTFALTYSIWDFHWFYARPIMIGCLVFVWMSFFLEFLVHDMELGSLISPGAALTGGVICRIVSYAFTGDD
;
A
#
# COMPACT_ATOMS: atom_id res chain seq x y z
N MET A 1 -19.50 17.22 -14.18
CA MET A 1 -18.16 16.90 -13.68
C MET A 1 -17.22 17.96 -14.25
N ASP A 2 -16.74 18.87 -13.40
CA ASP A 2 -15.99 20.05 -13.82
C ASP A 2 -14.73 19.67 -14.59
N ARG A 3 -14.46 20.36 -15.72
CA ARG A 3 -13.34 20.07 -16.62
C ARG A 3 -11.98 20.05 -15.89
N LYS A 4 -11.83 20.91 -14.87
CA LYS A 4 -10.66 20.96 -13.99
C LYS A 4 -10.47 19.67 -13.18
N LEU A 5 -11.55 19.09 -12.67
CA LEU A 5 -11.52 17.87 -11.86
C LEU A 5 -11.11 16.65 -12.70
N TYR A 6 -11.55 16.61 -13.97
CA TYR A 6 -11.14 15.57 -14.92
C TYR A 6 -9.68 15.68 -15.36
N GLU A 7 -9.19 16.90 -15.60
CA GLU A 7 -7.78 17.15 -15.93
C GLU A 7 -6.86 16.76 -14.75
N HIS A 8 -7.25 17.09 -13.51
CA HIS A 8 -6.54 16.64 -12.29
C HIS A 8 -6.59 15.13 -12.09
N TYR A 9 -7.74 14.50 -12.28
CA TYR A 9 -7.86 13.04 -12.23
C TYR A 9 -6.92 12.37 -13.23
N LYS A 10 -6.83 12.90 -14.45
CA LYS A 10 -5.95 12.37 -15.49
C LYS A 10 -4.47 12.65 -15.19
N LYS A 11 -4.13 13.65 -14.36
CA LYS A 11 -2.76 13.86 -13.88
C LYS A 11 -2.41 12.92 -12.72
N ASN A 12 -3.34 12.68 -11.80
CA ASN A 12 -3.14 11.90 -10.58
C ASN A 12 -3.61 10.44 -10.64
N GLN A 13 -4.05 9.95 -11.80
CA GLN A 13 -4.53 8.58 -12.01
C GLN A 13 -3.59 7.49 -11.46
N PHE A 14 -2.27 7.72 -11.50
CA PHE A 14 -1.28 6.83 -10.89
C PHE A 14 -1.47 6.64 -9.37
N TRP A 15 -1.67 7.75 -8.65
CA TRP A 15 -1.86 7.76 -7.19
C TRP A 15 -3.20 7.11 -6.81
N LEU A 16 -4.21 7.28 -7.66
CA LEU A 16 -5.51 6.67 -7.48
C LEU A 16 -5.43 5.14 -7.57
N TRP A 17 -4.81 4.62 -8.62
CA TRP A 17 -4.61 3.17 -8.79
C TRP A 17 -3.80 2.57 -7.66
N THR A 18 -2.73 3.25 -7.22
CA THR A 18 -1.90 2.81 -6.10
C THR A 18 -2.69 2.78 -4.79
N SER A 19 -3.58 3.76 -4.55
CA SER A 19 -4.45 3.78 -3.37
C SER A 19 -5.46 2.64 -3.40
N ILE A 20 -6.04 2.34 -4.57
CA ILE A 20 -6.94 1.18 -4.76
C ILE A 20 -6.21 -0.13 -4.49
N GLU A 21 -4.97 -0.28 -4.95
CA GLU A 21 -4.16 -1.48 -4.68
C GLU A 21 -3.89 -1.65 -3.17
N THR A 22 -3.60 -0.56 -2.45
CA THR A 22 -3.46 -0.60 -0.99
C THR A 22 -4.74 -1.08 -0.31
N TYR A 23 -5.90 -0.62 -0.76
CA TYR A 23 -7.19 -1.11 -0.28
C TYR A 23 -7.44 -2.59 -0.62
N ALA A 24 -7.11 -3.00 -1.84
CA ALA A 24 -7.29 -4.37 -2.29
C ALA A 24 -6.48 -5.35 -1.43
N ILE A 25 -5.23 -5.00 -1.11
CA ILE A 25 -4.39 -5.79 -0.21
C ILE A 25 -5.00 -5.85 1.20
N ALA A 26 -5.40 -4.71 1.76
CA ALA A 26 -6.03 -4.69 3.09
C ALA A 26 -7.28 -5.59 3.15
N ILE A 27 -8.12 -5.57 2.11
CA ILE A 27 -9.30 -6.44 2.00
C ILE A 27 -8.90 -7.92 1.91
N VAL A 28 -7.87 -8.25 1.13
CA VAL A 28 -7.36 -9.62 1.02
C VAL A 28 -6.87 -10.15 2.38
N PHE A 29 -6.16 -9.34 3.17
CA PHE A 29 -5.75 -9.71 4.52
C PHE A 29 -6.94 -9.88 5.46
N ILE A 30 -7.92 -8.97 5.45
CA ILE A 30 -9.16 -9.10 6.24
C ILE A 30 -9.85 -10.43 5.92
N ILE A 31 -9.98 -10.79 4.63
CA ILE A 31 -10.60 -12.05 4.22
C ILE A 31 -9.75 -13.23 4.69
N GLN A 32 -8.43 -13.18 4.56
CA GLN A 32 -7.55 -14.28 4.99
C GLN A 32 -7.62 -14.50 6.50
N VAL A 33 -7.54 -13.45 7.31
CA VAL A 33 -7.68 -13.52 8.76
C VAL A 33 -9.03 -14.09 9.21
N ASN A 34 -10.12 -13.75 8.50
CA ASN A 34 -11.47 -14.19 8.89
C ASN A 34 -11.83 -15.59 8.37
N PHE A 35 -11.31 -16.01 7.21
CA PHE A 35 -11.67 -17.30 6.59
C PHE A 35 -10.68 -18.43 6.90
N PHE A 36 -9.42 -18.11 7.15
CA PHE A 36 -8.39 -19.09 7.46
C PHE A 36 -7.99 -18.98 8.94
N ASP A 37 -8.82 -19.53 9.84
CA ASP A 37 -8.47 -19.81 11.25
C ASP A 37 -7.43 -20.95 11.37
N LEU A 38 -6.42 -20.93 10.49
CA LEU A 38 -5.33 -21.90 10.42
C LEU A 38 -4.18 -21.42 11.31
N LYS A 39 -4.36 -21.56 12.62
CA LYS A 39 -3.24 -21.61 13.58
C LYS A 39 -2.62 -23.03 13.56
N PRO A 40 -1.30 -23.31 13.76
CA PRO A 40 -0.12 -22.51 14.18
C PRO A 40 1.17 -22.74 13.30
N PRO A 41 2.39 -22.17 13.56
CA PRO A 41 2.87 -21.44 14.72
C PRO A 41 2.95 -19.91 14.52
N ALA A 42 2.45 -19.22 15.53
CA ALA A 42 2.61 -17.79 15.71
C ALA A 42 4.05 -17.50 16.14
N HIS A 43 4.97 -17.29 15.20
CA HIS A 43 6.31 -16.79 15.53
C HIS A 43 6.92 -15.90 14.46
N THR A 44 6.13 -15.12 13.74
CA THR A 44 6.72 -14.11 12.87
C THR A 44 5.82 -12.88 12.77
N VAL A 45 6.50 -11.75 12.58
CA VAL A 45 6.01 -10.37 12.47
C VAL A 45 4.66 -10.18 11.74
N LEU A 46 4.24 -11.14 10.90
CA LEU A 46 2.91 -11.29 10.32
C LEU A 46 1.75 -11.08 11.31
N GLY A 47 1.90 -11.58 12.55
CA GLY A 47 0.87 -11.42 13.58
C GLY A 47 0.64 -9.97 14.03
N PHE A 48 1.57 -9.05 13.71
CA PHE A 48 1.42 -7.63 14.03
C PHE A 48 0.69 -6.85 12.94
N LEU A 49 0.84 -7.17 11.64
CA LEU A 49 0.03 -6.52 10.59
C LEU A 49 -1.35 -7.15 10.41
N ASP A 50 -1.52 -8.43 10.73
CA ASP A 50 -2.84 -9.07 10.80
C ASP A 50 -3.66 -8.63 12.02
N ASP A 51 -3.11 -7.78 12.89
CA ASP A 51 -3.85 -7.17 13.98
C ASP A 51 -4.87 -6.13 13.45
N PRO A 52 -6.12 -6.13 13.95
CA PRO A 52 -7.15 -5.19 13.52
C PRO A 52 -6.72 -3.71 13.59
N VAL A 53 -5.82 -3.34 14.52
CA VAL A 53 -5.29 -1.98 14.64
C VAL A 53 -4.39 -1.62 13.46
N SER A 54 -3.57 -2.55 12.99
CA SER A 54 -2.66 -2.35 11.85
C SER A 54 -3.43 -2.22 10.54
N ILE A 55 -4.43 -3.09 10.32
CA ILE A 55 -5.34 -3.01 9.16
C ILE A 55 -6.08 -1.66 9.15
N PHE A 56 -6.55 -1.20 10.30
CA PHE A 56 -7.19 0.10 10.43
C PHE A 56 -6.24 1.26 10.06
N LEU A 57 -4.98 1.19 10.50
CA LEU A 57 -3.98 2.21 10.21
C LEU A 57 -3.63 2.26 8.71
N ILE A 58 -3.58 1.10 8.05
CA ILE A 58 -3.44 0.99 6.59
C ILE A 58 -4.64 1.61 5.88
N ALA A 59 -5.87 1.33 6.34
CA ALA A 59 -7.08 1.91 5.78
C ALA A 59 -7.09 3.45 5.91
N VAL A 60 -6.60 4.00 7.03
CA VAL A 60 -6.44 5.44 7.22
C VAL A 60 -5.42 6.02 6.23
N ILE A 61 -4.26 5.38 6.06
CA ILE A 61 -3.24 5.83 5.10
C ILE A 61 -3.75 5.72 3.65
N GLY A 62 -4.46 4.64 3.30
CA GLY A 62 -5.10 4.47 2.00
C GLY A 62 -6.19 5.51 1.74
N THR A 63 -7.00 5.85 2.75
CA THR A 63 -7.98 6.95 2.68
C THR A 63 -7.29 8.28 2.44
N PHE A 64 -6.18 8.54 3.12
CA PHE A 64 -5.41 9.78 2.96
C PHE A 64 -4.83 9.90 1.55
N ALA A 65 -4.22 8.84 1.02
CA ALA A 65 -3.71 8.80 -0.35
C ALA A 65 -4.82 8.95 -1.41
N LEU A 66 -5.98 8.32 -1.18
CA LEU A 66 -7.15 8.44 -2.06
C LEU A 66 -7.71 9.87 -2.04
N THR A 67 -7.83 10.48 -0.86
CA THR A 67 -8.31 11.85 -0.71
C THR A 67 -7.34 12.83 -1.38
N TYR A 68 -6.03 12.64 -1.22
CA TYR A 68 -5.02 13.41 -1.94
C TYR A 68 -5.10 13.22 -3.46
N SER A 69 -5.39 12.00 -3.93
CA SER A 69 -5.49 11.74 -5.36
C SER A 69 -6.70 12.39 -6.02
N ILE A 70 -7.82 12.55 -5.29
CA ILE A 70 -9.07 13.11 -5.81
C ILE A 70 -9.12 14.63 -5.61
N TRP A 71 -8.50 15.15 -4.55
CA TRP A 71 -8.60 16.55 -4.16
C TRP A 71 -7.36 17.34 -4.56
N ASP A 72 -7.55 18.53 -5.13
CA ASP A 72 -6.48 19.48 -5.47
C ASP A 72 -5.98 20.18 -4.18
N PHE A 73 -5.16 19.49 -3.39
CA PHE A 73 -4.47 20.10 -2.24
C PHE A 73 -3.25 20.87 -2.72
N HIS A 74 -3.36 22.20 -2.74
CA HIS A 74 -2.26 23.12 -3.04
C HIS A 74 -1.21 23.24 -1.91
N TRP A 75 -1.16 22.29 -0.97
CA TRP A 75 -0.19 22.29 0.12
C TRP A 75 1.14 21.72 -0.36
N PHE A 76 2.18 22.56 -0.32
CA PHE A 76 3.53 22.31 -0.86
C PHE A 76 4.20 21.01 -0.35
N TYR A 77 3.76 20.45 0.77
CA TYR A 77 4.31 19.23 1.38
C TYR A 77 3.39 18.00 1.33
N ALA A 78 2.17 18.09 0.80
CA ALA A 78 1.24 16.97 0.81
C ALA A 78 1.71 15.80 -0.09
N ARG A 79 2.40 16.10 -1.20
CA ARG A 79 2.99 15.09 -2.11
C ARG A 79 4.06 14.21 -1.43
N PRO A 80 5.15 14.76 -0.85
CA PRO A 80 6.18 13.92 -0.21
C PRO A 80 5.66 13.17 1.01
N ILE A 81 4.72 13.73 1.77
CA ILE A 81 4.10 13.05 2.90
C ILE A 81 3.31 11.83 2.42
N MET A 82 2.46 11.97 1.39
CA MET A 82 1.73 10.84 0.83
C MET A 82 2.67 9.75 0.31
N ILE A 83 3.73 10.12 -0.42
CA ILE A 83 4.70 9.17 -0.96
C ILE A 83 5.39 8.43 0.19
N GLY A 84 5.83 9.15 1.22
CA GLY A 84 6.47 8.56 2.40
C GLY A 84 5.54 7.57 3.11
N CYS A 85 4.27 7.93 3.32
CA CYS A 85 3.28 7.04 3.93
C CYS A 85 3.02 5.78 3.08
N LEU A 86 2.88 5.92 1.76
CA LEU A 86 2.68 4.79 0.86
C LEU A 86 3.91 3.87 0.85
N VAL A 87 5.11 4.40 0.68
CA VAL A 87 6.35 3.62 0.71
C VAL A 87 6.51 2.91 2.05
N PHE A 88 6.19 3.57 3.16
CA PHE A 88 6.23 2.95 4.49
C PHE A 88 5.31 1.73 4.60
N VAL A 89 4.04 1.87 4.19
CA VAL A 89 3.06 0.76 4.20
C VAL A 89 3.50 -0.38 3.28
N TRP A 90 3.93 -0.07 2.06
CA TRP A 90 4.36 -1.10 1.13
C TRP A 90 5.66 -1.79 1.56
N MET A 91 6.58 -1.07 2.21
CA MET A 91 7.80 -1.63 2.79
C MET A 91 7.52 -2.56 3.97
N SER A 92 6.53 -2.25 4.83
CA SER A 92 6.18 -3.17 5.92
C SER A 92 5.67 -4.49 5.36
N PHE A 93 4.79 -4.46 4.36
CA PHE A 93 4.33 -5.70 3.69
C PHE A 93 5.46 -6.46 2.98
N PHE A 94 6.36 -5.75 2.30
CA PHE A 94 7.50 -6.39 1.64
C PHE A 94 8.39 -7.12 2.65
N LEU A 95 8.69 -6.48 3.78
CA LEU A 95 9.49 -7.09 4.84
C LEU A 95 8.80 -8.32 5.43
N GLU A 96 7.49 -8.25 5.61
CA GLU A 96 6.71 -9.38 6.10
C GLU A 96 6.71 -10.59 5.17
N PHE A 97 6.44 -10.38 3.88
CA PHE A 97 6.54 -11.48 2.91
C PHE A 97 7.95 -12.06 2.83
N LEU A 98 8.98 -11.21 3.01
CA LEU A 98 10.38 -11.64 3.01
C LEU A 98 10.70 -12.50 4.24
N VAL A 99 10.23 -12.12 5.44
CA VAL A 99 10.40 -12.95 6.64
C VAL A 99 9.62 -14.26 6.50
N HIS A 100 8.39 -14.22 5.98
CA HIS A 100 7.59 -15.41 5.73
C HIS A 100 8.28 -16.38 4.75
N ASP A 101 8.91 -15.86 3.69
CA ASP A 101 9.69 -16.66 2.74
C ASP A 101 10.90 -17.32 3.38
N MET A 102 11.60 -16.60 4.27
CA MET A 102 12.73 -17.14 5.02
C MET A 102 12.32 -18.30 5.93
N GLU A 103 11.14 -18.22 6.55
CA GLU A 103 10.61 -19.29 7.39
C GLU A 103 10.19 -20.52 6.59
N LEU A 104 9.59 -20.34 5.41
CA LEU A 104 9.16 -21.46 4.56
C LEU A 104 10.30 -22.05 3.72
N GLY A 105 11.47 -21.40 3.65
CA GLY A 105 12.59 -21.83 2.82
C GLY A 105 12.29 -21.79 1.32
N SER A 106 11.30 -20.98 0.90
CA SER A 106 10.85 -20.86 -0.48
C SER A 106 11.62 -19.77 -1.23
N LEU A 107 11.80 -19.93 -2.55
CA LEU A 107 12.27 -18.84 -3.41
C LEU A 107 11.13 -17.83 -3.58
N ILE A 108 11.35 -16.58 -3.12
CA ILE A 108 10.56 -15.35 -3.35
C ILE A 108 9.07 -15.61 -3.62
N SER A 109 8.24 -15.47 -2.60
CA SER A 109 6.78 -15.52 -2.70
C SER A 109 6.28 -14.49 -3.72
N PRO A 110 5.21 -14.85 -4.45
CA PRO A 110 4.49 -13.89 -5.29
C PRO A 110 4.14 -12.59 -4.57
N GLY A 111 3.87 -12.64 -3.26
CA GLY A 111 3.58 -11.45 -2.43
C GLY A 111 4.77 -10.49 -2.31
N ALA A 112 5.98 -11.02 -2.09
CA ALA A 112 7.21 -10.22 -2.03
C ALA A 112 7.54 -9.59 -3.40
N ALA A 113 7.36 -10.35 -4.49
CA ALA A 113 7.59 -9.83 -5.84
C ALA A 113 6.62 -8.69 -6.21
N LEU A 114 5.33 -8.83 -5.85
CA LEU A 114 4.31 -7.81 -6.09
C LEU A 114 4.56 -6.54 -5.27
N THR A 115 4.80 -6.68 -3.96
CA THR A 115 5.07 -5.54 -3.08
C THR A 115 6.34 -4.81 -3.48
N GLY A 116 7.42 -5.54 -3.81
CA GLY A 116 8.65 -4.95 -4.35
C GLY A 116 8.42 -4.22 -5.68
N GLY A 117 7.61 -4.78 -6.58
CA GLY A 117 7.21 -4.14 -7.84
C GLY A 117 6.47 -2.82 -7.63
N VAL A 118 5.53 -2.78 -6.68
CA VAL A 118 4.77 -1.56 -6.36
C VAL A 118 5.66 -0.50 -5.71
N ILE A 119 6.58 -0.88 -4.82
CA ILE A 119 7.57 0.04 -4.25
C ILE A 119 8.42 0.67 -5.36
N CYS A 120 9.00 -0.14 -6.26
CA CYS A 120 9.77 0.35 -7.40
C CYS A 120 8.96 1.32 -8.26
N ARG A 121 7.67 1.02 -8.47
CA ARG A 121 6.75 1.87 -9.24
C ARG A 121 6.48 3.21 -8.55
N ILE A 122 6.20 3.21 -7.25
CA ILE A 122 5.97 4.42 -6.45
C ILE A 122 7.22 5.30 -6.45
N VAL A 123 8.40 4.70 -6.23
CA VAL A 123 9.69 5.40 -6.21
C VAL A 123 10.01 5.97 -7.60
N SER A 124 9.83 5.20 -8.67
CA SER A 124 10.03 5.70 -10.03
C SER A 124 9.12 6.88 -10.34
N TYR A 125 7.84 6.83 -9.97
CA TYR A 125 6.92 7.97 -10.17
C TYR A 125 7.21 9.16 -9.25
N ALA A 126 7.79 8.93 -8.06
CA ALA A 126 8.25 10.00 -7.20
C ALA A 126 9.39 10.79 -7.83
N PHE A 127 10.30 10.13 -8.56
CA PHE A 127 11.44 10.77 -9.24
C PHE A 127 11.15 11.26 -10.66
N THR A 128 10.24 10.60 -11.39
CA THR A 128 9.93 10.92 -12.80
C THR A 128 8.66 11.77 -12.97
N GLY A 129 7.85 11.92 -11.91
CA GLY A 129 6.69 12.80 -11.96
C GLY A 129 7.11 14.27 -11.97
N ASP A 130 7.48 14.76 -13.16
CA ASP A 130 7.68 16.17 -13.48
C ASP A 130 6.41 16.98 -13.15
N ASP A 131 6.64 18.20 -12.66
CA ASP A 131 5.61 19.17 -12.25
C ASP A 131 4.65 19.60 -13.38
#